data_AF-A0A958XWH6-F1
#
_entry.id   AF-A0A958XWH6-F1
#
_cell.length_a   1.000
_cell.length_b   1.000
_cell.length_c   1.000
_cell.angle_alpha   90.00
_cell.angle_beta   90.00
_cell.angle_gamma   90.00
#
_symmetry.space_group_name_H-M   'P 1'
#
loop_
_entity.id
_entity.type
_entity.pdbx_description
1 polymer ?
#
loop_
_entity_poly.entity_id
_entity_poly.type
_entity_poly.pdbx_seq_one_letter_code
_entity_poly.pdbx_strand_id
1 'polypeptide(L)'
;PTVTYELKTRDGVVHEITNPADLPDGSLWEELREPICKVELIIPTDNVGDIMPLCLGRRGIYKQQQLISETRTMIDFEMPLAEIIYDFYDKLKSMTRGYGTMDYEIIRFQADRLVKVDILVNGDIVEALSFIAHKDNADKRGRVLLTRLKDQIDRHQFEIPLQAVIGGKVIA
;
A
#
# COMPACT_ATOMS: atom_id res chain seq x y z
N PRO A 1 9.12 -1.57 4.53
CA PRO A 1 9.32 -0.17 4.09
C PRO A 1 8.23 0.74 4.65
N THR A 2 8.62 1.89 5.20
CA THR A 2 7.70 2.88 5.78
C THR A 2 7.35 3.95 4.74
N VAL A 3 6.10 4.37 4.73
CA VAL A 3 5.61 5.48 3.90
C VAL A 3 5.37 6.65 4.84
N THR A 4 5.87 7.83 4.46
CA THR A 4 5.55 9.07 5.16
C THR A 4 4.18 9.56 4.68
N TYR A 5 3.27 9.80 5.60
CA TYR A 5 1.96 10.42 5.35
C TYR A 5 1.96 11.85 5.90
N GLU A 6 1.02 12.67 5.45
CA GLU A 6 0.78 14.00 6.01
C GLU A 6 -0.57 14.01 6.72
N LEU A 7 -0.59 14.49 7.96
CA LEU A 7 -1.78 14.70 8.76
C LEU A 7 -2.03 16.19 8.88
N LYS A 8 -3.20 16.64 8.44
CA LYS A 8 -3.65 18.01 8.58
C LYS A 8 -4.57 18.11 9.80
N THR A 9 -4.16 18.90 10.79
CA THR A 9 -4.97 19.19 11.99
C THR A 9 -6.09 20.18 11.65
N ARG A 10 -7.09 20.26 12.54
CA ARG A 10 -8.21 21.20 12.38
C ARG A 10 -7.79 22.68 12.39
N ASP A 11 -6.64 22.97 13.01
CA ASP A 11 -6.04 24.30 13.03
C ASP A 11 -5.25 24.61 11.74
N GLY A 12 -5.25 23.70 10.77
CA GLY A 12 -4.61 23.85 9.46
C GLY A 12 -3.11 23.48 9.43
N VAL A 13 -2.53 23.04 10.56
CA VAL A 13 -1.13 22.63 10.64
C VAL A 13 -0.96 21.23 10.05
N VAL A 14 0.03 21.06 9.18
CA VAL A 14 0.38 19.78 8.57
C VAL A 14 1.56 19.16 9.32
N HIS A 15 1.41 17.90 9.72
CA HIS A 15 2.43 17.10 10.39
C HIS A 15 2.78 15.88 9.54
N GLU A 16 4.05 15.51 9.50
CA GLU A 16 4.49 14.27 8.87
C GLU A 16 4.33 13.09 9.83
N ILE A 17 3.78 11.99 9.33
CA ILE A 17 3.57 10.74 10.05
C ILE A 17 4.40 9.66 9.35
N THR A 18 5.49 9.24 9.99
CA THR A 18 6.39 8.20 9.46
C THR A 18 6.14 6.83 10.08
N ASN A 19 5.52 6.81 11.28
CA ASN A 19 5.11 5.61 11.98
C ASN A 19 3.58 5.61 12.17
N PRO A 20 2.88 4.53 11.79
CA PRO A 20 1.45 4.36 12.09
C PRO A 20 1.10 4.50 13.58
N ALA A 21 2.04 4.20 14.49
CA ALA A 21 1.84 4.41 15.93
C ALA A 21 1.60 5.89 16.28
N ASP A 22 2.23 6.81 15.56
CA ASP A 22 2.14 8.25 15.78
C ASP A 22 0.84 8.86 15.25
N LEU A 23 0.03 8.08 14.53
CA LEU A 23 -1.26 8.55 14.03
C LEU A 23 -2.23 8.73 15.21
N PRO A 24 -2.64 9.97 15.55
CA PRO A 24 -3.56 10.23 16.64
C PRO A 24 -4.98 9.78 16.28
N ASP A 25 -5.86 9.75 17.29
CA ASP A 25 -7.27 9.43 17.11
C ASP A 25 -7.92 10.30 16.02
N GLY A 26 -8.81 9.70 15.22
CA GLY A 26 -9.50 10.34 14.09
C GLY A 26 -10.24 11.63 14.44
N SER A 27 -10.58 11.84 15.72
CA SER A 27 -11.20 13.08 16.18
C SER A 27 -10.27 14.30 16.16
N LEU A 28 -8.95 14.09 16.21
CA LEU A 28 -7.93 15.13 16.42
C LEU A 28 -7.39 15.74 15.11
N TRP A 29 -7.80 15.22 13.95
CA TRP A 29 -7.33 15.68 12.65
C TRP A 29 -8.46 15.81 11.63
N GLU A 30 -8.21 16.58 10.57
CA GLU A 30 -9.17 16.88 9.50
C GLU A 30 -8.96 15.95 8.31
N GLU A 31 -7.71 15.82 7.84
CA GLU A 31 -7.36 15.03 6.66
C GLU A 31 -6.08 14.23 6.90
N LEU A 32 -6.09 12.98 6.44
CA LEU A 32 -4.89 12.17 6.29
C LEU A 32 -4.58 12.06 4.80
N ARG A 33 -3.36 12.43 4.42
CA ARG A 33 -2.91 12.56 3.05
C ARG A 33 -1.79 11.56 2.79
N GLU A 34 -1.89 10.84 1.68
CA GLU A 34 -0.86 9.92 1.24
C GLU A 34 -0.03 10.49 0.09
N PRO A 35 1.24 10.08 -0.04
CA PRO A 35 2.06 10.46 -1.16
C PRO A 35 1.59 9.72 -2.42
N ILE A 36 1.30 10.50 -3.46
CA ILE A 36 1.00 10.02 -4.79
C ILE A 36 2.28 10.11 -5.63
N CYS A 37 2.60 9.01 -6.28
CA CYS A 37 3.74 8.91 -7.18
C CYS A 37 3.29 8.96 -8.64
N LYS A 38 4.06 9.63 -9.48
CA LYS A 38 4.13 9.30 -10.91
C LYS A 38 4.97 8.03 -11.02
N VAL A 39 4.47 7.04 -11.73
CA VAL A 39 5.10 5.74 -11.94
C VAL A 39 5.27 5.53 -13.42
N GLU A 40 6.51 5.31 -13.85
CA GLU A 40 6.87 5.01 -15.22
C GLU A 40 7.24 3.53 -15.33
N LEU A 41 6.51 2.80 -16.17
CA LEU A 41 6.71 1.36 -16.38
C LEU A 41 7.23 1.13 -17.80
N ILE A 42 8.39 0.48 -17.94
CA ILE A 42 8.87 0.00 -19.24
C ILE A 42 8.76 -1.52 -19.24
N ILE A 43 7.89 -2.04 -20.10
CA ILE A 43 7.54 -3.47 -20.14
C ILE A 43 7.55 -4.00 -21.58
N PRO A 44 7.65 -5.33 -21.77
CA PRO A 44 7.38 -5.92 -23.08
C PRO A 44 5.95 -5.60 -23.54
N THR A 45 5.76 -5.27 -24.82
CA THR A 45 4.46 -4.86 -25.37
C THR A 45 3.36 -5.92 -25.16
N ASP A 46 3.72 -7.20 -25.22
CA ASP A 46 2.78 -8.31 -25.00
C ASP A 46 2.25 -8.39 -23.56
N ASN A 47 2.95 -7.80 -22.59
CA ASN A 47 2.54 -7.81 -21.18
C ASN A 47 1.62 -6.64 -20.79
N VAL A 48 1.34 -5.71 -21.70
CA VAL A 48 0.49 -4.53 -21.39
C VAL A 48 -0.88 -4.95 -20.84
N GLY A 49 -1.48 -5.98 -21.44
CA GLY A 49 -2.79 -6.50 -21.03
C GLY A 49 -2.82 -7.04 -19.60
N ASP A 50 -1.71 -7.59 -19.12
CA ASP A 50 -1.61 -8.14 -17.76
C ASP A 50 -1.27 -7.05 -16.74
N ILE A 51 -0.40 -6.09 -17.11
CA ILE A 51 0.06 -5.03 -16.21
C ILE A 51 -1.01 -3.95 -15.99
N MET A 52 -1.84 -3.68 -16.98
CA MET A 52 -2.90 -2.67 -16.86
C MET A 52 -3.87 -2.97 -15.71
N PRO A 53 -4.47 -4.17 -15.58
CA PRO A 53 -5.28 -4.54 -14.41
C PRO A 53 -4.53 -4.48 -13.08
N LEU A 54 -3.23 -4.82 -13.06
CA LEU A 54 -2.42 -4.72 -11.85
C LEU A 54 -2.35 -3.27 -11.36
N CYS A 55 -2.09 -2.32 -12.25
CA CYS A 55 -2.00 -0.89 -11.91
C CYS A 55 -3.37 -0.33 -11.49
N LEU A 56 -4.43 -0.66 -12.23
CA LEU A 56 -5.79 -0.21 -11.90
C LEU A 56 -6.27 -0.77 -10.55
N GLY A 57 -5.99 -2.04 -10.27
CA GLY A 57 -6.27 -2.67 -8.97
C GLY A 57 -5.49 -2.08 -7.79
N ARG A 58 -4.51 -1.23 -8.07
CA ARG A 58 -3.65 -0.53 -7.10
C ARG A 58 -4.00 0.95 -6.97
N ARG A 59 -5.24 1.31 -7.32
CA ARG A 59 -5.72 2.71 -7.38
C ARG A 59 -4.89 3.56 -8.34
N GLY A 60 -4.29 2.93 -9.35
CA GLY A 60 -3.53 3.62 -10.38
C GLY A 60 -4.45 4.34 -11.35
N ILE A 61 -4.12 5.61 -11.62
CA ILE A 61 -4.77 6.44 -12.63
C ILE A 61 -3.87 6.42 -13.85
N TYR A 62 -4.34 5.80 -14.93
CA TYR A 62 -3.64 5.80 -16.21
C TYR A 62 -3.43 7.22 -16.72
N LYS A 63 -2.23 7.51 -17.24
CA LYS A 63 -1.90 8.81 -17.81
C LYS A 63 -1.68 8.72 -19.31
N GLN A 64 -0.72 7.90 -19.72
CA GLN A 64 -0.37 7.74 -21.12
C GLN A 64 0.38 6.44 -21.36
N GLN A 65 0.46 6.08 -22.64
CA GLN A 65 1.23 4.95 -23.14
C GLN A 65 1.99 5.38 -24.37
N GLN A 66 3.26 5.00 -24.45
CA GLN A 66 4.10 5.26 -25.61
C GLN A 66 4.81 3.97 -26.04
N LEU A 67 4.78 3.67 -27.34
CA LEU A 67 5.61 2.62 -27.91
C LEU A 67 7.05 3.14 -28.02
N ILE A 68 7.98 2.52 -27.30
CA ILE A 68 9.41 2.87 -27.35
C ILE A 68 10.09 2.14 -28.52
N SER A 69 9.68 0.89 -28.74
CA SER A 69 10.08 0.05 -29.87
C SER A 69 9.01 -1.00 -30.15
N GLU A 70 9.13 -1.78 -31.23
CA GLU A 70 8.18 -2.85 -31.55
C GLU A 70 7.95 -3.83 -30.38
N THR A 71 8.95 -4.02 -29.51
CA THR A 71 8.90 -4.98 -28.39
C THR A 71 8.75 -4.32 -27.02
N ARG A 72 8.81 -2.98 -26.92
CA ARG A 72 8.80 -2.27 -25.64
C ARG A 72 7.79 -1.14 -25.62
N THR A 73 7.02 -1.11 -24.55
CA THR A 73 6.03 -0.07 -24.27
C THR A 73 6.34 0.59 -22.93
N MET A 74 6.26 1.92 -22.91
CA MET A 74 6.24 2.73 -21.70
C MET A 74 4.79 3.03 -21.31
N ILE A 75 4.46 2.90 -20.04
CA ILE A 75 3.14 3.27 -19.49
C ILE A 75 3.32 4.11 -18.23
N ASP A 76 2.65 5.24 -18.20
CA ASP A 76 2.64 6.15 -17.07
C ASP A 76 1.36 6.02 -16.27
N PHE A 77 1.50 5.94 -14.95
CA PHE A 77 0.42 5.99 -13.98
C PHE A 77 0.70 7.02 -12.91
N GLU A 78 -0.36 7.51 -12.28
CA GLU A 78 -0.27 8.06 -10.93
C GLU A 78 -0.87 7.08 -9.95
N MET A 79 -0.13 6.71 -8.90
CA MET A 79 -0.64 5.80 -7.88
C MET A 79 -0.04 6.10 -6.50
N PRO A 80 -0.74 5.71 -5.42
CA PRO A 80 -0.23 5.90 -4.06
C PRO A 80 1.01 5.07 -3.76
N LEU A 81 2.02 5.67 -3.13
CA LEU A 81 3.29 4.99 -2.83
C LEU A 81 3.08 3.69 -2.03
N ALA A 82 2.14 3.71 -1.09
CA ALA A 82 1.79 2.56 -0.26
C ALA A 82 1.29 1.34 -1.06
N GLU A 83 0.78 1.54 -2.27
CA GLU A 83 0.38 0.46 -3.20
C GLU A 83 1.56 -0.09 -4.01
N ILE A 84 2.61 0.72 -4.22
CA ILE A 84 3.84 0.34 -4.93
C ILE A 84 4.75 -0.49 -4.03
N ILE A 85 5.06 0.02 -2.82
CA ILE A 85 6.11 -0.55 -1.97
C ILE A 85 5.77 -1.89 -1.32
N TYR A 86 4.52 -2.36 -1.44
CA TYR A 86 4.05 -3.56 -0.76
C TYR A 86 4.46 -4.86 -1.48
N ASP A 87 3.94 -5.07 -2.69
CA ASP A 87 4.20 -6.27 -3.49
C ASP A 87 4.18 -5.97 -5.01
N PHE A 88 4.10 -4.70 -5.40
CA PHE A 88 3.93 -4.32 -6.81
C PHE A 88 5.15 -4.72 -7.62
N TYR A 89 6.34 -4.43 -7.11
CA TYR A 89 7.59 -4.74 -7.80
C TYR A 89 7.75 -6.24 -8.05
N ASP A 90 7.45 -7.08 -7.05
CA ASP A 90 7.53 -8.53 -7.18
C ASP A 90 6.52 -9.06 -8.21
N LYS A 91 5.29 -8.53 -8.19
CA LYS A 91 4.25 -8.87 -9.18
C LYS A 91 4.63 -8.44 -10.59
N LEU A 92 5.13 -7.22 -10.75
CA LEU A 92 5.61 -6.70 -12.03
C LEU A 92 6.70 -7.62 -12.60
N LYS A 93 7.72 -7.95 -11.79
CA LYS A 93 8.81 -8.84 -12.20
C LYS A 93 8.31 -10.24 -12.54
N SER A 94 7.40 -10.80 -11.75
CA SER A 94 6.80 -12.11 -12.03
C SER A 94 6.04 -12.13 -13.36
N MET A 95 5.15 -11.16 -13.59
CA MET A 95 4.29 -11.09 -14.78
C MET A 95 5.08 -10.81 -16.06
N THR A 96 6.15 -10.03 -15.96
CA THR A 96 7.02 -9.69 -17.08
C THR A 96 8.22 -10.63 -17.25
N ARG A 97 8.29 -11.73 -16.49
CA ARG A 97 9.45 -12.65 -16.47
C ARG A 97 10.79 -11.95 -16.23
N GLY A 98 10.76 -10.89 -15.42
CA GLY A 98 11.91 -10.07 -15.05
C GLY A 98 12.18 -8.87 -15.97
N TYR A 99 11.54 -8.82 -17.15
CA TYR A 99 11.85 -7.82 -18.18
C TYR A 99 11.21 -6.45 -17.97
N GLY A 100 10.26 -6.31 -17.04
CA GLY A 100 9.65 -5.03 -16.69
C GLY A 100 10.53 -4.21 -15.75
N THR A 101 10.67 -2.92 -16.00
CA THR A 101 11.29 -1.96 -15.09
C THR A 101 10.29 -0.92 -14.66
N MET A 102 10.53 -0.33 -13.50
CA MET A 102 9.68 0.69 -12.92
C MET A 102 10.55 1.75 -12.28
N ASP A 103 10.22 3.00 -12.55
CA ASP A 103 10.69 4.15 -11.80
C ASP A 103 9.50 4.90 -11.20
N TYR A 104 9.72 5.63 -10.10
CA TYR A 104 8.66 6.43 -9.51
C TYR A 104 9.21 7.67 -8.79
N GLU A 105 8.42 8.75 -8.84
CA GLU A 105 8.69 9.99 -8.12
C GLU A 105 7.44 10.45 -7.37
N ILE A 106 7.59 10.91 -6.13
CA ILE A 106 6.46 11.51 -5.39
C ILE A 106 6.18 12.88 -6.00
N ILE A 107 4.95 13.08 -6.48
CA ILE A 107 4.53 14.31 -7.16
C ILE A 107 3.61 15.18 -6.32
N ARG A 108 2.90 14.62 -5.33
CA ARG A 108 2.03 15.36 -4.41
C ARG A 108 1.62 14.51 -3.20
N PHE A 109 1.10 15.18 -2.18
CA PHE A 109 0.29 14.55 -1.13
C PHE A 109 -1.20 14.80 -1.40
N GLN A 110 -2.02 13.75 -1.27
CA GLN A 110 -3.45 13.81 -1.55
C GLN A 110 -4.25 13.23 -0.39
N ALA A 111 -5.28 13.96 0.05
CA ALA A 111 -6.22 13.47 1.06
C ALA A 111 -7.02 12.29 0.52
N ASP A 112 -7.17 11.24 1.32
CA ASP A 112 -7.99 10.08 0.97
C ASP A 112 -8.52 9.35 2.23
N ARG A 113 -9.36 8.35 2.03
CA ARG A 113 -9.99 7.52 3.09
C ARG A 113 -9.01 6.49 3.63
N LEU A 114 -8.06 6.97 4.40
CA LEU A 114 -7.00 6.17 5.00
C LEU A 114 -7.37 5.74 6.42
N VAL A 115 -6.96 4.53 6.79
CA VAL A 115 -7.20 3.94 8.11
C VAL A 115 -5.91 3.30 8.62
N LYS A 116 -5.66 3.44 9.91
CA LYS A 116 -4.67 2.63 10.63
C LYS A 116 -5.26 1.24 10.87
N VAL A 117 -4.48 0.23 10.49
CA VAL A 117 -4.76 -1.18 10.73
C VAL A 117 -3.76 -1.66 11.77
N ASP A 118 -4.25 -2.02 12.94
CA ASP A 118 -3.44 -2.59 14.00
C ASP A 118 -3.47 -4.11 13.90
N ILE A 119 -2.31 -4.74 14.11
CA ILE A 119 -2.15 -6.19 14.11
C ILE A 119 -2.01 -6.66 15.55
N LEU A 120 -2.92 -7.55 15.96
CA LEU A 120 -2.91 -8.15 17.28
C LEU A 120 -2.34 -9.56 17.19
N VAL A 121 -1.43 -9.86 18.09
CA VAL A 121 -0.89 -11.21 18.31
C VAL A 121 -1.23 -11.59 19.74
N ASN A 122 -2.06 -12.62 19.90
CA ASN A 122 -2.54 -13.05 21.22
C ASN A 122 -3.25 -11.93 22.02
N GLY A 123 -3.95 -11.03 21.31
CA GLY A 123 -4.69 -9.92 21.92
C GLY A 123 -3.87 -8.64 22.12
N ASP A 124 -2.55 -8.71 22.01
CA ASP A 124 -1.67 -7.56 22.17
C ASP A 124 -1.34 -6.90 20.82
N ILE A 125 -1.43 -5.58 20.74
CA ILE A 125 -1.08 -4.81 19.54
C ILE A 125 0.44 -4.89 19.33
N VAL A 126 0.83 -5.29 18.12
CA VAL A 126 2.22 -5.26 17.67
C VAL A 126 2.41 -4.05 16.76
N GLU A 127 2.88 -2.94 17.34
CA GLU A 127 3.04 -1.66 16.64
C GLU A 127 3.90 -1.78 15.38
N ALA A 128 4.96 -2.58 15.44
CA ALA A 128 5.87 -2.81 14.31
C ALA A 128 5.21 -3.47 13.09
N LEU A 129 4.06 -4.14 13.28
CA LEU A 129 3.28 -4.77 12.21
C LEU A 129 2.08 -3.93 11.78
N SER A 130 1.79 -2.85 12.51
CA SER A 130 0.66 -1.96 12.21
C SER A 130 0.98 -1.09 10.99
N PHE A 131 -0.02 -0.77 10.19
CA PHE A 131 0.17 -0.04 8.93
C PHE A 131 -1.02 0.85 8.58
N ILE A 132 -0.78 1.85 7.73
CA ILE A 132 -1.84 2.67 7.16
C ILE A 132 -2.20 2.12 5.77
N ALA A 133 -3.49 2.03 5.48
CA ALA A 133 -4.00 1.62 4.18
C ALA A 133 -5.27 2.38 3.81
N HIS A 134 -5.61 2.36 2.52
CA HIS A 134 -6.92 2.78 2.07
C HIS A 134 -8.01 1.87 2.66
N LYS A 135 -9.10 2.47 3.15
CA LYS A 135 -10.19 1.77 3.86
C LYS A 135 -10.72 0.56 3.10
N ASP A 136 -10.90 0.71 1.79
CA ASP A 136 -11.46 -0.35 0.95
C ASP A 136 -10.49 -1.53 0.73
N ASN A 137 -9.19 -1.30 0.96
CA ASN A 137 -8.13 -2.32 0.82
C ASN A 137 -7.66 -2.88 2.17
N ALA A 138 -8.12 -2.32 3.29
CA ALA A 138 -7.60 -2.63 4.62
C ALA A 138 -7.83 -4.10 5.02
N ASP A 139 -9.03 -4.64 4.82
CA ASP A 139 -9.35 -6.06 5.08
C ASP A 139 -8.42 -6.99 4.29
N LYS A 140 -8.36 -6.80 2.97
CA LYS A 140 -7.54 -7.63 2.09
C LYS A 140 -6.07 -7.61 2.48
N ARG A 141 -5.51 -6.42 2.76
CA ARG A 141 -4.12 -6.28 3.20
C ARG A 141 -3.88 -6.94 4.56
N GLY A 142 -4.80 -6.75 5.51
CA GLY A 142 -4.77 -7.40 6.81
C GLY A 142 -4.72 -8.92 6.68
N ARG A 143 -5.66 -9.53 5.94
CA ARG A 143 -5.70 -10.98 5.69
C ARG A 143 -4.40 -11.53 5.11
N VAL A 144 -3.82 -10.84 4.12
CA VAL A 144 -2.56 -11.29 3.51
C VAL A 144 -1.42 -11.24 4.54
N LEU A 145 -1.35 -10.20 5.35
CA LEU A 145 -0.34 -10.09 6.40
C LEU A 145 -0.51 -11.18 7.48
N LEU A 146 -1.73 -11.39 7.97
CA LEU A 146 -2.03 -12.44 8.96
C LEU A 146 -1.70 -13.84 8.41
N THR A 147 -1.98 -14.10 7.12
CA THR A 147 -1.63 -15.38 6.48
C THR A 147 -0.11 -15.58 6.46
N ARG A 148 0.64 -14.57 6.04
CA ARG A 148 2.12 -14.63 6.07
C ARG A 148 2.65 -14.80 7.48
N LEU A 149 2.07 -14.11 8.46
CA LEU A 149 2.47 -14.20 9.86
C LEU A 149 2.21 -15.60 10.44
N LYS A 150 1.05 -16.19 10.14
CA LYS A 150 0.72 -17.57 10.50
C LYS A 150 1.74 -18.58 9.98
N ASP A 151 2.21 -18.40 8.74
CA ASP A 151 3.20 -19.30 8.14
C ASP A 151 4.62 -19.12 8.71
N GLN A 152 4.88 -18.01 9.42
CA GLN A 152 6.17 -17.71 10.06
C GLN A 152 6.19 -18.04 11.57
N ILE A 153 5.03 -18.12 12.22
CA ILE A 153 4.94 -18.48 13.64
C ILE A 153 5.05 -19.99 13.78
N ASP A 154 5.99 -20.43 14.61
CA ASP A 154 6.16 -21.84 14.95
C ASP A 154 4.92 -22.41 15.63
N ARG A 155 4.71 -23.73 15.49
CA ARG A 155 3.59 -24.39 16.16
C ARG A 155 3.83 -24.45 17.66
N HIS A 156 2.88 -23.94 18.42
CA HIS A 156 2.87 -24.01 19.88
C HIS A 156 1.83 -25.04 20.39
N GLN A 157 1.93 -25.41 21.67
CA GLN A 157 0.96 -26.28 22.34
C GLN A 157 -0.37 -25.58 22.66
N PHE A 158 -0.48 -24.30 22.34
CA PHE A 158 -1.67 -23.47 22.53
C PHE A 158 -1.93 -22.64 21.26
N GLU A 159 -3.18 -22.20 21.09
CA GLU A 159 -3.57 -21.37 19.96
C GLU A 159 -3.08 -19.93 20.15
N ILE A 160 -2.47 -19.36 19.10
CA ILE A 160 -2.08 -17.94 19.06
C ILE A 160 -3.04 -17.25 18.09
N PRO A 161 -4.05 -16.51 18.58
CA PRO A 161 -4.96 -15.78 17.70
C PRO A 161 -4.21 -14.61 17.05
N LEU A 162 -4.39 -14.46 15.74
CA LEU A 162 -3.86 -13.37 14.93
C LEU A 162 -5.05 -12.57 14.40
N GLN A 163 -5.06 -11.27 14.59
CA GLN A 163 -6.19 -10.43 14.20
C GLN A 163 -5.70 -9.12 13.57
N ALA A 164 -6.48 -8.58 12.65
CA ALA A 164 -6.33 -7.21 12.17
C ALA A 164 -7.53 -6.38 12.62
N VAL A 165 -7.29 -5.19 13.16
CA VAL A 165 -8.34 -4.31 13.68
C VAL A 165 -8.22 -2.90 13.11
N ILE A 166 -9.38 -2.23 13.02
CA ILE A 166 -9.46 -0.79 12.71
C ILE A 166 -10.30 -0.15 13.81
N GLY A 167 -9.71 0.74 14.60
CA GLY A 167 -10.42 1.44 15.69
C GLY A 167 -11.10 0.46 16.67
N GLY A 168 -10.43 -0.65 16.99
CA GLY A 168 -10.93 -1.71 17.87
C GLY A 168 -11.90 -2.71 17.23
N LYS A 169 -12.35 -2.50 15.99
CA LYS A 169 -13.18 -3.49 15.27
C LYS A 169 -12.29 -4.47 14.52
N VAL A 170 -12.46 -5.77 14.80
CA VAL A 170 -11.82 -6.87 14.05
C VAL A 170 -12.35 -6.89 12.61
N ILE A 171 -11.43 -6.92 11.66
CA ILE A 171 -11.71 -7.00 10.22
C ILE A 171 -11.23 -8.32 9.60
N ALA A 172 -10.17 -8.92 10.14
CA ALA A 172 -9.61 -10.18 9.65
C ALA A 172 -9.04 -11.02 10.79
#